data_AF-A0A2Z4FGN3-F1
#
_entry.id   AF-A0A2Z4FGN3-F1
#
_cell.length_a   1.000
_cell.length_b   1.000
_cell.length_c   1.000
_cell.angle_alpha   90.00
_cell.angle_beta   90.00
_cell.angle_gamma   90.00
#
_symmetry.space_group_name_H-M   'P 1'
#
loop_
_entity.id
_entity.type
_entity.pdbx_description
1 polymer ?
#
loop_
_entity_poly.entity_id
_entity_poly.type
_entity_poly.pdbx_seq_one_letter_code
_entity_poly.pdbx_strand_id
1 'polypeptide(L)'
;MIFQETTRTRRLVGRIEEGEEFVSAITKLCQEHDVGAGRIEAIGSFSQVELARFDPVSATYKATLSAEGCFELISLQGNISKLGDAVVPRLECLLSVEGPAGAQFVSGQLRSAKAISCEFVLDIFEDLAIERKLDPETGRLKMRSITRVELPAPAAPVAPAAAPARDVAPAAPAPQKVAHKPAPQAAPEPVTQPEATPAPIAGKGLSWKDAVAETAAPERSSAPGAGAKRPSATDLYADVDLEEPAIQAGDILEHPKLGRCRVIKIDDGEYAHVRLPRGRIRKLSLDIVDVEFDRDEDGRSVFRAIIGR
;
A
#
# COMPACT_ATOMS: atom_id res chain seq x y z
N MET A 1 11.98 -14.23 -13.76
CA MET A 1 11.65 -12.82 -14.07
C MET A 1 10.21 -12.80 -14.58
N ILE A 2 9.35 -11.94 -14.03
CA ILE A 2 7.98 -11.73 -14.51
C ILE A 2 7.93 -10.27 -14.97
N PHE A 3 7.47 -10.01 -16.19
CA PHE A 3 7.33 -8.67 -16.73
C PHE A 3 6.16 -8.63 -17.71
N GLN A 4 5.64 -7.42 -17.94
CA GLN A 4 4.66 -7.15 -18.99
C GLN A 4 4.77 -5.70 -19.43
N GLU A 5 4.50 -5.45 -20.71
CA GLU A 5 4.40 -4.10 -21.27
C GLU A 5 2.99 -3.53 -21.07
N THR A 6 2.89 -2.28 -20.61
CA THR A 6 1.67 -1.48 -20.64
C THR A 6 1.72 -0.53 -21.83
N THR A 7 0.59 -0.37 -22.51
CA THR A 7 0.43 0.58 -23.62
C THR A 7 -0.67 1.61 -23.34
N ARG A 8 -1.44 1.43 -22.27
CA ARG A 8 -2.53 2.31 -21.87
C ARG A 8 -2.30 2.83 -20.47
N THR A 9 -1.93 4.11 -20.40
CA THR A 9 -1.69 4.79 -19.14
C THR A 9 -2.63 5.97 -18.95
N ARG A 10 -3.07 6.17 -17.71
CA ARG A 10 -3.81 7.35 -17.25
C ARG A 10 -3.10 7.91 -16.04
N ARG A 11 -3.13 9.23 -15.86
CA ARG A 11 -2.48 9.89 -14.72
C ARG A 11 -3.50 10.64 -13.87
N LEU A 12 -3.42 10.43 -12.56
CA LEU A 12 -4.07 11.30 -11.57
C LEU A 12 -2.99 12.14 -10.89
N VAL A 13 -3.30 13.41 -10.66
CA VAL A 13 -2.45 14.33 -9.90
C VAL A 13 -3.34 14.95 -8.84
N GLY A 14 -2.87 14.97 -7.60
CA GLY A 14 -3.69 15.43 -6.50
C GLY A 14 -2.89 15.85 -5.27
N ARG A 15 -3.64 16.36 -4.30
CA ARG A 15 -3.15 16.74 -2.98
C ARG A 15 -3.98 16.00 -1.92
N ILE A 16 -3.34 15.61 -0.83
CA ILE A 16 -3.96 15.10 0.38
C ILE A 16 -3.93 16.22 1.41
N GLU A 17 -5.09 16.50 2.01
CA GLU A 17 -5.30 17.61 2.93
C GLU A 17 -4.77 17.30 4.34
N GLU A 18 -4.62 18.35 5.13
CA GLU A 18 -4.16 18.25 6.52
C GLU A 18 -5.06 17.30 7.33
N GLY A 19 -4.40 16.38 8.04
CA GLY A 19 -5.04 15.46 8.97
C GLY A 19 -5.54 14.15 8.35
N GLU A 20 -5.53 14.01 7.02
CA GLU A 20 -5.88 12.76 6.36
C GLU A 20 -4.77 11.70 6.51
N GLU A 21 -5.16 10.43 6.65
CA GLU A 21 -4.21 9.31 6.66
C GLU A 21 -3.87 8.92 5.21
N PHE A 22 -2.61 9.12 4.82
CA PHE A 22 -2.12 9.07 3.45
C PHE A 22 -2.35 7.71 2.79
N VAL A 23 -2.05 6.60 3.48
CA VAL A 23 -2.15 5.26 2.89
C VAL A 23 -3.61 4.92 2.59
N SER A 24 -4.50 5.23 3.53
CA SER A 24 -5.95 5.08 3.40
C SER A 24 -6.52 5.97 2.29
N ALA A 25 -6.09 7.23 2.21
CA ALA A 25 -6.54 8.16 1.17
C ALA A 25 -6.17 7.66 -0.24
N ILE A 26 -4.92 7.23 -0.45
CA ILE A 26 -4.47 6.65 -1.72
C ILE A 26 -5.23 5.35 -2.04
N THR A 27 -5.46 4.51 -1.04
CA THR A 27 -6.19 3.24 -1.22
C THR A 27 -7.63 3.49 -1.66
N LYS A 28 -8.31 4.43 -0.99
CA LYS A 28 -9.67 4.85 -1.32
C LYS A 28 -9.74 5.45 -2.72
N LEU A 29 -8.81 6.33 -3.08
CA LEU A 29 -8.71 6.89 -4.43
C LEU A 29 -8.56 5.79 -5.48
N CYS A 30 -7.70 4.80 -5.23
CA CYS A 30 -7.52 3.68 -6.13
C CYS A 30 -8.81 2.85 -6.27
N GLN A 31 -9.55 2.63 -5.18
CA GLN A 31 -10.84 1.93 -5.23
C GLN A 31 -11.90 2.71 -6.01
N GLU A 32 -11.99 4.02 -5.80
CA GLU A 32 -12.96 4.90 -6.47
C GLU A 32 -12.73 4.99 -7.98
N HIS A 33 -11.46 4.92 -8.41
CA HIS A 33 -11.06 4.99 -9.81
C HIS A 33 -10.78 3.63 -10.47
N ASP A 34 -11.11 2.52 -9.79
CA ASP A 34 -10.85 1.13 -10.21
C ASP A 34 -9.40 0.87 -10.65
N VAL A 35 -8.46 1.32 -9.82
CA VAL A 35 -7.02 1.20 -10.06
C VAL A 35 -6.51 -0.11 -9.45
N GLY A 36 -6.27 -1.11 -10.31
CA GLY A 36 -5.66 -2.38 -9.95
C GLY A 36 -4.15 -2.50 -10.20
N ALA A 37 -3.58 -1.58 -10.98
CA ALA A 37 -2.16 -1.58 -11.33
C ALA A 37 -1.67 -0.15 -11.57
N GLY A 38 -0.52 0.20 -11.01
CA GLY A 38 0.04 1.55 -11.19
C GLY A 38 1.33 1.82 -10.44
N ARG A 39 1.83 3.04 -10.60
CA ARG A 39 2.98 3.61 -9.90
C ARG A 39 2.56 4.92 -9.24
N ILE A 40 3.01 5.15 -8.01
CA ILE A 40 2.77 6.39 -7.29
C ILE A 40 4.10 7.05 -6.87
N GLU A 41 4.11 8.37 -6.97
CA GLU A 41 5.16 9.25 -6.46
C GLU A 41 4.53 10.36 -5.63
N ALA A 42 5.17 10.76 -4.53
CA ALA A 42 4.68 11.88 -3.72
C ALA A 42 5.80 12.63 -2.98
N ILE A 43 5.51 13.89 -2.63
CA ILE A 43 6.32 14.79 -1.80
C ILE A 43 5.40 15.55 -0.84
N GLY A 44 5.96 16.16 0.21
CA GLY A 44 5.19 16.98 1.14
C GLY A 44 5.67 16.83 2.58
N SER A 45 4.74 16.77 3.53
CA SER A 45 5.08 16.53 4.94
C SER A 45 3.99 15.81 5.72
N PHE A 46 4.40 15.13 6.79
CA PHE A 46 3.55 14.37 7.70
C PHE A 46 3.68 14.88 9.13
N SER A 47 2.58 14.78 9.89
CA SER A 47 2.50 15.07 11.33
C SER A 47 2.69 13.83 12.20
N GLN A 48 2.52 12.66 11.61
CA GLN A 48 2.69 11.34 12.24
C GLN A 48 3.10 10.36 11.16
N VAL A 49 4.04 9.45 11.47
CA VAL A 49 4.49 8.41 10.54
C VAL A 49 4.73 7.09 11.25
N GLU A 50 4.46 6.01 10.53
CA GLU A 50 4.92 4.67 10.88
C GLU A 50 5.66 4.05 9.70
N LEU A 51 6.93 3.70 9.93
CA LEU A 51 7.79 3.04 8.97
C LEU A 51 8.13 1.63 9.45
N ALA A 52 8.17 0.68 8.52
CA ALA A 52 8.63 -0.67 8.79
C ALA A 52 9.69 -1.16 7.81
N ARG A 53 10.44 -2.16 8.22
CA ARG A 53 11.35 -2.92 7.36
C ARG A 53 11.13 -4.41 7.55
N PHE A 54 11.30 -5.15 6.46
CA PHE A 54 11.21 -6.61 6.52
C PHE A 54 12.46 -7.21 7.17
N ASP A 55 12.26 -8.00 8.21
CA ASP A 55 13.31 -8.81 8.83
C ASP A 55 13.32 -10.23 8.23
N PRO A 56 14.35 -10.61 7.46
CA PRO A 56 14.42 -11.93 6.85
C PRO A 56 14.61 -13.07 7.83
N VAL A 57 15.07 -12.80 9.06
CA VAL A 57 15.29 -13.84 10.07
C VAL A 57 13.96 -14.28 10.68
N SER A 58 13.11 -13.31 11.03
CA SER A 58 11.79 -13.57 11.61
C SER A 58 10.67 -13.66 10.58
N ALA A 59 10.97 -13.45 9.30
CA ALA A 59 10.02 -13.40 8.20
C ALA A 59 8.83 -12.42 8.41
N THR A 60 9.04 -11.37 9.20
CA THR A 60 8.01 -10.37 9.55
C THR A 60 8.48 -8.94 9.28
N TYR A 61 7.53 -8.01 9.19
CA TYR A 61 7.85 -6.57 9.15
C TYR A 61 7.98 -6.04 10.57
N LYS A 62 9.08 -5.34 10.83
CA LYS A 62 9.34 -4.68 12.12
C LYS A 62 9.23 -3.18 11.95
N ALA A 63 8.48 -2.55 12.84
CA ALA A 63 8.45 -1.10 12.96
C ALA A 63 9.87 -0.57 13.22
N THR A 64 10.32 0.34 12.37
CA THR A 64 11.61 1.04 12.51
C THR A 64 11.46 2.45 13.02
N LEU A 65 10.27 3.03 12.85
CA LEU A 65 9.91 4.34 13.36
C LEU A 65 8.39 4.37 13.55
N SER A 66 7.92 4.83 14.70
CA SER A 66 6.52 5.19 14.94
C SER A 66 6.54 6.42 15.83
N ALA A 67 6.17 7.57 15.28
CA ALA A 67 6.35 8.85 15.96
C ALA A 67 5.41 9.93 15.41
N GLU A 68 5.10 10.88 16.28
CA GLU A 68 4.48 12.17 15.95
C GLU A 68 5.57 13.27 15.88
N GLY A 69 5.34 14.28 15.06
CA GLY A 69 6.32 15.33 14.79
C GLY A 69 6.21 15.88 13.37
N CYS A 70 7.14 16.75 12.96
CA CYS A 70 7.19 17.24 11.58
C CYS A 70 8.16 16.37 10.77
N PHE A 71 7.64 15.64 9.79
CA PHE A 71 8.42 14.80 8.89
C PHE A 71 8.30 15.33 7.47
N GLU A 72 9.38 15.88 6.93
CA GLU A 72 9.42 16.34 5.54
C GLU A 72 9.57 15.12 4.62
N LEU A 73 8.56 14.86 3.78
CA LEU A 73 8.59 13.82 2.77
C LEU A 73 9.40 14.30 1.56
N ILE A 74 10.66 13.87 1.51
CA ILE A 74 11.60 14.19 0.43
C ILE A 74 11.24 13.41 -0.84
N SER A 75 10.91 12.13 -0.69
CA SER A 75 10.46 11.30 -1.81
C SER A 75 9.67 10.10 -1.32
N LEU A 76 8.52 9.85 -1.94
CA LEU A 76 7.80 8.59 -1.87
C LEU A 76 7.79 7.94 -3.24
N GLN A 77 8.03 6.63 -3.28
CA GLN A 77 7.91 5.81 -4.48
C GLN A 77 7.14 4.54 -4.13
N GLY A 78 6.20 4.16 -4.97
CA GLY A 78 5.43 2.94 -4.74
C GLY A 78 4.76 2.38 -5.98
N ASN A 79 4.15 1.21 -5.82
CA ASN A 79 3.28 0.60 -6.81
C ASN A 79 1.93 0.24 -6.22
N ILE A 80 0.93 0.27 -7.08
CA ILE A 80 -0.43 -0.19 -6.81
C ILE A 80 -0.61 -1.55 -7.48
N SER A 81 -1.23 -2.47 -6.76
CA SER A 81 -1.48 -3.85 -7.17
C SER A 81 -2.67 -4.41 -6.38
N LYS A 82 -3.11 -5.62 -6.69
CA LYS A 82 -4.18 -6.31 -5.97
C LYS A 82 -3.70 -7.54 -5.20
N LEU A 83 -4.37 -7.83 -4.09
CA LEU A 83 -4.33 -9.12 -3.40
C LEU A 83 -5.79 -9.60 -3.31
N GLY A 84 -6.21 -10.46 -4.25
CA GLY A 84 -7.63 -10.72 -4.44
C GLY A 84 -8.32 -9.44 -4.91
N ASP A 85 -9.42 -9.05 -4.26
CA ASP A 85 -10.12 -7.80 -4.60
C ASP A 85 -9.53 -6.57 -3.89
N ALA A 86 -8.61 -6.76 -2.94
CA ALA A 86 -8.07 -5.68 -2.14
C ALA A 86 -6.95 -4.94 -2.87
N VAL A 87 -7.04 -3.61 -2.93
CA VAL A 87 -5.96 -2.75 -3.42
C VAL A 87 -4.84 -2.69 -2.38
N VAL A 88 -3.61 -2.90 -2.84
CA VAL A 88 -2.40 -2.87 -2.01
C VAL A 88 -1.41 -1.85 -2.57
N PRO A 89 -1.31 -0.65 -1.95
CA PRO A 89 -0.22 0.28 -2.19
C PRO A 89 1.03 -0.18 -1.45
N ARG A 90 2.11 -0.52 -2.17
CA ARG A 90 3.42 -0.79 -1.57
C ARG A 90 4.30 0.46 -1.69
N LEU A 91 4.44 1.20 -0.60
CA LEU A 91 5.04 2.52 -0.57
C LEU A 91 6.35 2.51 0.21
N GLU A 92 7.43 3.02 -0.38
CA GLU A 92 8.71 3.26 0.27
C GLU A 92 8.96 4.77 0.28
N CYS A 93 9.44 5.31 1.41
CA CYS A 93 9.69 6.75 1.52
C CYS A 93 11.05 7.07 2.14
N LEU A 94 11.52 8.28 1.81
CA LEU A 94 12.63 8.97 2.45
C LEU A 94 12.07 10.23 3.11
N LEU A 95 12.24 10.34 4.43
CA LEU A 95 11.81 11.47 5.22
C LEU A 95 13.02 12.20 5.80
N SER A 96 12.92 13.53 5.92
CA SER A 96 13.83 14.34 6.71
C SER A 96 13.17 14.70 8.04
N VAL A 97 13.93 14.58 9.12
CA VAL A 97 13.51 14.90 10.49
C VAL A 97 14.56 15.78 11.15
N GLU A 98 14.12 16.72 11.99
CA GLU A 98 15.06 17.53 12.77
C GLU A 98 15.59 16.71 13.95
N GLY A 99 16.91 16.61 14.07
CA GLY A 99 17.57 15.92 15.17
C GLY A 99 18.60 16.81 15.88
N PRO A 100 19.25 16.31 16.95
CA PRO A 100 20.18 17.11 17.76
C PRO A 100 21.40 17.66 17.00
N ALA A 101 21.71 17.10 15.84
CA ALA A 101 22.82 17.50 14.98
C ALA A 101 22.35 18.12 13.65
N GLY A 102 21.09 18.59 13.59
CA GLY A 102 20.43 19.08 12.38
C GLY A 102 19.58 18.01 11.70
N ALA A 103 19.28 18.23 10.42
CA ALA A 103 18.47 17.33 9.60
C ALA A 103 19.06 15.92 9.52
N GLN A 104 18.24 14.93 9.84
CA GLN A 104 18.52 13.51 9.69
C GLN A 104 17.56 12.89 8.69
N PHE A 105 17.96 11.77 8.09
CA PHE A 105 17.14 11.04 7.13
C PHE A 105 16.70 9.70 7.68
N VAL A 106 15.42 9.40 7.56
CA VAL A 106 14.83 8.11 7.89
C VAL A 106 14.11 7.54 6.67
N SER A 107 14.16 6.22 6.52
CA SER A 107 13.59 5.55 5.36
C SER A 107 13.06 4.16 5.69
N GLY A 108 12.03 3.75 4.96
CA GLY A 108 11.42 2.44 5.08
C GLY A 108 10.12 2.35 4.32
N GLN A 109 9.43 1.24 4.50
CA GLN A 109 8.10 1.05 3.96
C GLN A 109 7.11 1.86 4.81
N LEU A 110 6.35 2.74 4.16
CA LEU A 110 5.31 3.52 4.83
C LEU A 110 4.13 2.61 5.18
N ARG A 111 3.76 2.56 6.46
CA ARG A 111 2.64 1.77 6.98
C ARG A 111 1.42 2.62 7.26
N SER A 112 1.65 3.79 7.85
CA SER A 112 0.66 4.83 8.05
C SER A 112 1.36 6.19 8.07
N ALA A 113 0.66 7.24 7.66
CA ALA A 113 1.13 8.60 7.79
C ALA A 113 -0.02 9.61 7.81
N LYS A 114 0.02 10.58 8.71
CA LYS A 114 -0.97 11.66 8.76
C LYS A 114 -0.43 12.89 8.02
N ALA A 115 -1.05 13.26 6.92
CA ALA A 115 -0.61 14.37 6.08
C ALA A 115 -0.71 15.71 6.82
N ILE A 116 0.28 16.58 6.60
CA ILE A 116 0.15 18.04 6.79
C ILE A 116 -0.23 18.64 5.43
N SER A 117 0.57 18.33 4.41
CA SER A 117 0.26 18.60 3.00
C SER A 117 1.09 17.66 2.16
N CYS A 118 0.45 16.84 1.31
CA CYS A 118 1.17 15.96 0.40
C CYS A 118 0.64 16.09 -1.02
N GLU A 119 1.52 16.24 -1.99
CA GLU A 119 1.19 16.23 -3.42
C GLU A 119 1.67 14.91 -4.03
N PHE A 120 0.84 14.32 -4.89
CA PHE A 120 1.15 13.04 -5.51
C PHE A 120 0.84 13.01 -7.00
N VAL A 121 1.55 12.12 -7.69
CA VAL A 121 1.27 11.69 -9.05
C VAL A 121 1.05 10.18 -9.03
N LEU A 122 -0.08 9.73 -9.57
CA LEU A 122 -0.44 8.32 -9.71
C LEU A 122 -0.57 7.97 -11.19
N ASP A 123 0.39 7.22 -11.71
CA ASP A 123 0.33 6.60 -13.02
C ASP A 123 -0.43 5.27 -12.92
N ILE A 124 -1.51 5.17 -13.68
CA ILE A 124 -2.42 4.01 -13.72
C ILE A 124 -2.14 3.24 -14.99
N PHE A 125 -1.92 1.93 -14.86
CA PHE A 125 -1.74 1.03 -15.99
C PHE A 125 -3.07 0.36 -16.28
N GLU A 126 -3.86 0.93 -17.20
CA GLU A 126 -5.24 0.50 -17.41
C GLU A 126 -5.30 -0.91 -18.02
N ASP A 127 -4.32 -1.28 -18.85
CA ASP A 127 -4.27 -2.57 -19.54
C ASP A 127 -3.52 -3.66 -18.76
N LEU A 128 -3.19 -3.45 -17.48
CA LEU A 128 -2.50 -4.42 -16.64
C LEU A 128 -3.30 -4.79 -15.40
N ALA A 129 -3.26 -6.08 -15.04
CA ALA A 129 -3.63 -6.57 -13.72
C ALA A 129 -2.38 -7.14 -13.03
N ILE A 130 -2.04 -6.59 -11.86
CA ILE A 130 -0.91 -7.03 -11.06
C ILE A 130 -1.46 -7.71 -9.80
N GLU A 131 -1.31 -9.02 -9.72
CA GLU A 131 -1.75 -9.82 -8.57
C GLU A 131 -0.58 -10.11 -7.66
N ARG A 132 -0.80 -9.96 -6.35
CA ARG A 132 0.14 -10.31 -5.30
C ARG A 132 -0.27 -11.60 -4.60
N LYS A 133 0.72 -12.22 -3.96
CA LYS A 133 0.52 -13.34 -3.04
C LYS A 133 1.51 -13.23 -1.90
N LEU A 134 1.08 -13.58 -0.69
CA LEU A 134 2.00 -13.83 0.41
C LEU A 134 2.78 -15.10 0.11
N ASP A 135 4.10 -14.98 0.11
CA ASP A 135 4.98 -16.13 -0.06
C ASP A 135 5.24 -16.78 1.32
N PRO A 136 4.71 -18.00 1.58
CA PRO A 136 4.83 -18.64 2.89
C PRO A 136 6.28 -18.96 3.27
N GLU A 137 7.16 -19.21 2.30
CA GLU A 137 8.57 -19.51 2.58
C GLU A 137 9.32 -18.28 3.08
N THR A 138 8.97 -17.10 2.56
CA THR A 138 9.72 -15.87 2.82
C THR A 138 8.98 -14.84 3.62
N GLY A 139 7.70 -15.04 3.95
CA GLY A 139 6.84 -14.05 4.63
C GLY A 139 6.61 -12.76 3.83
N ARG A 140 7.01 -12.71 2.55
CA ARG A 140 6.95 -11.50 1.73
C ARG A 140 5.72 -11.48 0.86
N LEU A 141 5.07 -10.33 0.79
CA LEU A 141 4.08 -10.07 -0.24
C LEU A 141 4.78 -9.81 -1.58
N LYS A 142 4.74 -10.80 -2.48
CA LYS A 142 5.39 -10.76 -3.81
C LYS A 142 4.36 -10.57 -4.90
N MET A 143 4.78 -10.03 -6.04
CA MET A 143 3.98 -10.08 -7.27
C MET A 143 3.94 -11.54 -7.74
N ARG A 144 2.73 -12.10 -7.85
CA ARG A 144 2.45 -13.46 -8.33
C ARG A 144 2.37 -13.48 -9.85
N SER A 145 1.65 -12.53 -10.44
CA SER A 145 1.44 -12.46 -11.88
C SER A 145 1.21 -11.02 -12.35
N ILE A 146 1.56 -10.76 -13.60
CA ILE A 146 1.22 -9.54 -14.32
C ILE A 146 0.55 -9.99 -15.62
N THR A 147 -0.72 -9.66 -15.80
CA THR A 147 -1.50 -10.05 -16.98
C THR A 147 -2.00 -8.83 -17.72
N ARG A 148 -2.10 -8.94 -19.05
CA ARG A 148 -2.73 -7.90 -19.85
C ARG A 148 -4.23 -8.08 -19.78
N VAL A 149 -4.94 -6.98 -19.52
CA VAL A 149 -6.39 -6.93 -19.57
C VAL A 149 -6.79 -6.28 -20.88
N GLU A 150 -7.66 -6.95 -21.63
CA GLU A 150 -8.18 -6.39 -22.87
C GLU A 150 -9.22 -5.34 -22.53
N LEU A 151 -8.86 -4.08 -22.76
CA LEU A 151 -9.76 -2.96 -22.58
C LEU A 151 -10.50 -2.69 -23.90
N PRO A 152 -11.80 -2.35 -23.83
CA PRO A 152 -12.50 -1.81 -24.99
C PRO A 152 -11.71 -0.65 -25.59
N ALA A 153 -11.71 -0.56 -26.92
CA ALA A 153 -11.12 0.56 -27.62
C ALA A 153 -11.68 1.87 -27.02
N PRO A 154 -10.84 2.87 -26.74
CA PRO A 154 -11.34 4.15 -26.26
C PRO A 154 -12.38 4.67 -27.25
N ALA A 155 -13.53 5.11 -26.74
CA ALA A 155 -14.57 5.68 -27.59
C ALA A 155 -13.93 6.79 -28.43
N ALA A 156 -14.15 6.74 -29.76
CA ALA A 156 -13.66 7.79 -30.65
C ALA A 156 -14.09 9.15 -30.08
N PRO A 157 -13.21 10.16 -30.07
CA PRO A 157 -13.60 11.48 -29.58
C PRO A 157 -14.83 11.91 -30.36
N VAL A 158 -15.96 12.05 -29.66
CA VAL A 158 -17.17 12.62 -30.24
C VAL A 158 -16.77 14.02 -30.66
N ALA A 159 -16.69 14.25 -31.98
CA ALA A 159 -16.38 15.55 -32.52
C ALA A 159 -17.28 16.57 -31.82
N PRO A 160 -16.72 17.67 -31.26
CA PRO A 160 -17.55 18.68 -30.61
C PRO A 160 -18.62 19.10 -31.61
N ALA A 161 -19.89 19.01 -31.20
CA ALA A 161 -21.00 19.50 -32.00
C ALA A 161 -20.66 20.92 -32.44
N ALA A 162 -20.68 21.15 -33.75
CA ALA A 162 -20.35 22.43 -34.34
C ALA A 162 -21.11 23.53 -33.58
N ALA A 163 -20.36 24.41 -32.93
CA ALA A 163 -20.95 25.56 -32.26
C ALA A 163 -21.78 26.33 -33.30
N PRO A 164 -23.02 26.73 -32.99
CA PRO A 164 -23.78 27.57 -33.89
C PRO A 164 -22.97 28.84 -34.16
N ALA A 165 -22.91 29.23 -35.43
CA ALA A 165 -22.18 30.42 -35.88
C ALA A 165 -22.57 31.62 -35.00
N ARG A 166 -21.60 32.15 -34.26
CA ARG A 166 -21.77 33.43 -33.58
C ARG A 166 -21.74 34.51 -34.66
N ASP A 167 -22.82 35.27 -34.74
CA ASP A 167 -22.86 36.50 -35.52
C ASP A 167 -21.73 37.43 -35.07
N VAL A 168 -20.83 37.74 -36.00
CA VAL A 168 -19.74 38.67 -35.78
C VAL A 168 -20.31 40.08 -35.80
N ALA A 169 -20.44 40.69 -34.61
CA ALA A 169 -20.63 42.13 -34.50
C ALA A 169 -19.38 42.87 -35.01
N PRO A 170 -19.52 44.04 -35.67
CA PRO A 170 -18.42 44.67 -36.39
C PRO A 170 -17.31 45.18 -35.49
N ALA A 171 -16.09 45.08 -36.01
CA ALA A 171 -14.84 45.42 -35.34
C ALA A 171 -14.73 46.90 -34.93
N ALA A 172 -14.30 47.13 -33.68
CA ALA A 172 -13.77 48.40 -33.21
C ALA A 172 -12.35 48.63 -33.80
N PRO A 173 -11.92 49.90 -34.01
CA PRO A 173 -10.73 50.20 -34.78
C PRO A 173 -9.42 49.89 -34.04
N ALA A 174 -8.40 49.58 -34.83
CA ALA A 174 -7.08 49.10 -34.40
C ALA A 174 -6.28 50.09 -33.54
N PRO A 175 -5.47 49.61 -32.57
CA PRO A 175 -4.54 50.44 -31.82
C PRO A 175 -3.34 50.88 -32.70
N GLN A 176 -2.95 52.14 -32.55
CA GLN A 176 -1.87 52.79 -33.28
C GLN A 176 -0.48 52.28 -32.86
N LYS A 177 0.41 52.16 -33.85
CA LYS A 177 1.83 51.79 -33.70
C LYS A 177 2.58 52.86 -32.89
N VAL A 178 3.18 52.45 -31.77
CA VAL A 178 4.23 53.22 -31.08
C VAL A 178 5.59 52.69 -31.53
N ALA A 179 6.45 53.60 -32.00
CA ALA A 179 7.75 53.31 -32.59
C ALA A 179 8.79 52.88 -31.54
N HIS A 180 9.58 51.86 -31.88
CA HIS A 180 10.81 51.47 -31.17
C HIS A 180 11.95 52.46 -31.42
N LYS A 181 12.76 52.71 -30.39
CA LYS A 181 14.09 53.33 -30.49
C LYS A 181 15.13 52.40 -29.84
N PRO A 182 16.37 52.29 -30.36
CA PRO A 182 17.24 51.13 -30.15
C PRO A 182 18.09 51.18 -28.86
N ALA A 183 18.54 50.00 -28.44
CA ALA A 183 19.46 49.75 -27.33
C ALA A 183 20.89 50.31 -27.54
N PRO A 184 21.65 50.54 -26.46
CA PRO A 184 23.11 50.50 -26.46
C PRO A 184 23.70 49.31 -25.68
N GLN A 185 24.96 49.03 -26.01
CA GLN A 185 25.76 47.81 -25.84
C GLN A 185 26.32 47.54 -24.41
N ALA A 186 26.95 46.36 -24.30
CA ALA A 186 27.40 45.65 -23.10
C ALA A 186 28.86 45.92 -22.64
N ALA A 187 29.12 45.43 -21.41
CA ALA A 187 30.38 45.00 -20.73
C ALA A 187 31.20 46.06 -19.95
N PRO A 188 31.99 45.70 -18.91
CA PRO A 188 32.42 44.35 -18.47
C PRO A 188 32.27 44.02 -16.94
N GLU A 189 32.64 42.78 -16.61
CA GLU A 189 32.67 42.09 -15.30
C GLU A 189 33.63 42.69 -14.24
N PRO A 190 33.48 42.30 -12.96
CA PRO A 190 34.62 42.11 -12.08
C PRO A 190 34.71 40.70 -11.42
N VAL A 191 35.94 40.43 -10.97
CA VAL A 191 36.61 39.17 -10.70
C VAL A 191 36.45 38.67 -9.24
N THR A 192 36.54 37.35 -9.11
CA THR A 192 36.60 36.39 -7.97
C THR A 192 37.17 36.81 -6.61
N GLN A 193 36.72 36.12 -5.54
CA GLN A 193 37.58 35.36 -4.59
C GLN A 193 36.82 34.22 -3.84
N PRO A 194 37.52 33.14 -3.37
CA PRO A 194 36.95 31.84 -2.97
C PRO A 194 37.06 31.48 -1.45
N GLU A 195 36.59 30.28 -1.09
CA GLU A 195 36.63 29.52 0.20
C GLU A 195 35.28 29.44 0.97
N ALA A 196 34.87 28.34 1.62
CA ALA A 196 35.58 27.18 2.17
C ALA A 196 34.72 25.90 2.18
N THR A 197 35.38 24.75 2.02
CA THR A 197 34.82 23.40 2.25
C THR A 197 34.86 23.07 3.75
N PRO A 198 33.78 22.63 4.41
CA PRO A 198 33.90 22.09 5.76
C PRO A 198 34.40 20.63 5.72
N ALA A 199 35.48 20.39 6.46
CA ALA A 199 36.03 19.07 6.75
C ALA A 199 35.04 18.21 7.60
N PRO A 200 35.15 16.87 7.57
CA PRO A 200 34.23 15.99 8.27
C PRO A 200 34.33 16.14 9.80
N ILE A 201 33.17 16.25 10.45
CA ILE A 201 33.07 16.30 11.91
C ILE A 201 33.30 14.88 12.45
N ALA A 202 34.50 14.65 12.98
CA ALA A 202 34.81 13.49 13.80
C ALA A 202 34.29 13.74 15.23
N GLY A 203 33.21 13.07 15.62
CA GLY A 203 32.61 13.16 16.96
C GLY A 203 32.39 11.77 17.56
N LYS A 204 32.95 11.56 18.75
CA LYS A 204 32.97 10.30 19.50
C LYS A 204 31.56 9.85 19.89
N GLY A 205 31.27 8.57 19.66
CA GLY A 205 29.97 7.96 19.92
C GLY A 205 29.58 7.92 21.40
N LEU A 206 28.26 7.91 21.62
CA LEU A 206 27.59 7.55 22.86
C LEU A 206 26.37 6.67 22.49
N SER A 207 26.19 5.60 23.26
CA SER A 207 25.39 4.43 22.87
C SER A 207 23.90 4.55 23.17
N TRP A 208 23.13 3.73 22.46
CA TRP A 208 21.67 3.56 22.41
C TRP A 208 20.91 3.25 23.73
N LYS A 209 21.42 3.63 24.90
CA LYS A 209 20.78 3.32 26.20
C LYS A 209 20.15 4.49 26.95
N ASP A 210 20.31 5.73 26.48
CA ASP A 210 19.83 6.91 27.20
C ASP A 210 18.55 7.54 26.61
N ALA A 211 17.87 6.86 25.67
CA ALA A 211 16.68 7.39 24.97
C ALA A 211 15.35 6.71 25.36
N VAL A 212 15.29 5.97 26.47
CA VAL A 212 14.10 5.14 26.85
C VAL A 212 13.48 5.55 28.20
N ALA A 213 13.89 6.68 28.78
CA ALA A 213 13.40 7.11 30.09
C ALA A 213 12.77 8.50 30.07
N GLU A 214 11.67 8.69 29.34
CA GLU A 214 10.64 9.67 29.68
C GLU A 214 9.40 9.55 28.77
N THR A 215 8.44 8.71 29.16
CA THR A 215 6.99 8.96 28.97
C THR A 215 6.19 7.85 29.66
N ALA A 216 5.90 8.09 30.95
CA ALA A 216 4.88 7.35 31.69
C ALA A 216 3.52 8.06 31.55
N ALA A 217 2.46 7.25 31.45
CA ALA A 217 1.06 7.58 31.11
C ALA A 217 0.33 8.55 32.09
N PRO A 218 -0.96 8.90 31.85
CA PRO A 218 -2.04 7.99 32.25
C PRO A 218 -3.26 7.87 31.31
N GLU A 219 -4.04 6.83 31.58
CA GLU A 219 -5.24 6.28 30.91
C GLU A 219 -6.46 7.21 30.83
N ARG A 220 -7.37 6.94 29.85
CA ARG A 220 -8.83 6.84 30.07
C ARG A 220 -9.60 6.20 28.90
N SER A 221 -10.68 5.54 29.30
CA SER A 221 -11.59 4.62 28.57
C SER A 221 -12.52 5.23 27.52
N SER A 222 -12.93 4.45 26.51
CA SER A 222 -14.32 3.98 26.31
C SER A 222 -14.54 3.27 24.95
N ALA A 223 -15.43 2.29 24.94
CA ALA A 223 -16.08 1.65 23.78
C ALA A 223 -17.61 1.61 24.07
N PRO A 224 -18.53 1.15 23.19
CA PRO A 224 -18.35 0.54 21.86
C PRO A 224 -19.35 1.03 20.78
N GLY A 225 -19.22 0.53 19.53
CA GLY A 225 -20.27 0.65 18.50
C GLY A 225 -19.92 -0.05 17.18
N ALA A 226 -20.63 -1.16 16.89
CA ALA A 226 -20.43 -2.03 15.74
C ALA A 226 -20.95 -1.44 14.42
N GLY A 227 -20.21 -1.70 13.34
CA GLY A 227 -20.63 -1.52 11.95
C GLY A 227 -19.64 -2.25 11.05
N ALA A 228 -20.12 -3.26 10.31
CA ALA A 228 -19.30 -4.10 9.45
C ALA A 228 -18.51 -3.25 8.42
N LYS A 229 -17.18 -3.25 8.53
CA LYS A 229 -16.27 -2.56 7.62
C LYS A 229 -15.71 -3.53 6.59
N ARG A 230 -15.69 -3.10 5.31
CA ARG A 230 -14.83 -3.69 4.28
C ARG A 230 -13.37 -3.38 4.63
N PRO A 231 -12.43 -4.33 4.44
CA PRO A 231 -11.05 -4.13 4.85
C PRO A 231 -10.42 -2.95 4.10
N SER A 232 -9.78 -2.08 4.87
CA SER A 232 -8.98 -0.94 4.44
C SER A 232 -7.51 -1.34 4.30
N ALA A 233 -6.68 -0.53 3.63
CA ALA A 233 -5.24 -0.80 3.53
C ALA A 233 -4.54 -0.89 4.89
N THR A 234 -5.09 -0.26 5.93
CA THR A 234 -4.61 -0.40 7.30
C THR A 234 -4.81 -1.83 7.82
N ASP A 235 -5.85 -2.55 7.39
CA ASP A 235 -6.10 -3.94 7.80
C ASP A 235 -5.17 -4.94 7.09
N LEU A 236 -4.54 -4.54 5.98
CA LEU A 236 -3.50 -5.31 5.28
C LEU A 236 -2.11 -5.15 5.94
N TYR A 237 -1.96 -4.17 6.84
CA TYR A 237 -0.69 -3.76 7.43
C TYR A 237 -0.66 -3.67 8.95
N ALA A 238 -1.81 -3.62 9.62
CA ALA A 238 -1.97 -4.12 10.96
C ALA A 238 -1.67 -5.62 10.93
N ASP A 239 -1.09 -6.14 12.00
CA ASP A 239 -0.59 -7.49 12.11
C ASP A 239 -1.51 -8.54 11.46
N VAL A 240 -0.92 -9.39 10.62
CA VAL A 240 -1.61 -10.50 9.96
C VAL A 240 -2.05 -11.49 11.03
N ASP A 241 -3.23 -11.28 11.60
CA ASP A 241 -4.13 -12.35 11.98
C ASP A 241 -5.10 -12.55 10.81
N LEU A 242 -4.56 -13.05 9.70
CA LEU A 242 -5.38 -13.85 8.78
C LEU A 242 -5.62 -15.17 9.50
N GLU A 243 -6.65 -15.22 10.34
CA GLU A 243 -7.21 -16.49 10.78
C GLU A 243 -7.51 -17.30 9.52
N GLU A 244 -6.67 -18.31 9.25
CA GLU A 244 -6.98 -19.34 8.27
C GLU A 244 -8.38 -19.87 8.62
N PRO A 245 -9.28 -20.09 7.63
CA PRO A 245 -10.64 -20.49 7.93
C PRO A 245 -10.64 -21.72 8.82
N ALA A 246 -11.00 -21.57 10.10
CA ALA A 246 -11.04 -22.70 11.00
C ALA A 246 -12.10 -23.69 10.48
N ILE A 247 -11.75 -24.98 10.45
CA ILE A 247 -12.68 -26.04 10.05
C ILE A 247 -13.99 -25.95 10.85
N GLN A 248 -15.15 -26.10 10.20
CA GLN A 248 -16.46 -25.99 10.83
C GLN A 248 -17.33 -27.24 10.59
N ALA A 249 -18.41 -27.35 11.37
CA ALA A 249 -19.41 -28.39 11.17
C ALA A 249 -20.10 -28.20 9.80
N GLY A 250 -19.99 -29.21 8.94
CA GLY A 250 -20.53 -29.17 7.58
C GLY A 250 -19.46 -29.31 6.50
N ASP A 251 -18.21 -28.97 6.83
CA ASP A 251 -17.07 -28.97 5.91
C ASP A 251 -16.60 -30.38 5.53
N ILE A 252 -15.74 -30.43 4.52
CA ILE A 252 -15.19 -31.67 3.99
C ILE A 252 -13.73 -31.78 4.40
N LEU A 253 -13.36 -32.90 5.03
CA LEU A 253 -11.99 -33.23 5.39
C LEU A 253 -11.48 -34.40 4.52
N GLU A 254 -10.51 -34.13 3.65
CA GLU A 254 -9.82 -35.13 2.85
C GLU A 254 -8.66 -35.73 3.64
N HIS A 255 -8.87 -36.92 4.20
CA HIS A 255 -7.87 -37.60 5.03
C HIS A 255 -7.17 -38.73 4.26
N PRO A 256 -5.82 -38.79 4.23
CA PRO A 256 -5.04 -39.73 3.40
C PRO A 256 -5.42 -41.20 3.55
N LYS A 257 -5.77 -41.63 4.77
CA LYS A 257 -6.18 -43.02 5.07
C LYS A 257 -7.70 -43.26 5.13
N LEU A 258 -8.49 -42.21 5.36
CA LEU A 258 -9.92 -42.33 5.67
C LEU A 258 -10.80 -41.88 4.49
N GLY A 259 -10.19 -41.24 3.49
CA GLY A 259 -10.86 -40.70 2.32
C GLY A 259 -11.58 -39.38 2.65
N ARG A 260 -12.55 -39.05 1.81
CA ARG A 260 -13.33 -37.81 1.88
C ARG A 260 -14.37 -37.90 3.01
N CYS A 261 -14.11 -37.22 4.11
CA CYS A 261 -14.95 -37.26 5.32
C CYS A 261 -15.76 -35.97 5.43
N ARG A 262 -16.95 -36.03 6.05
CA ARG A 262 -17.75 -34.83 6.35
C ARG A 262 -17.68 -34.51 7.84
N VAL A 263 -17.35 -33.28 8.19
CA VAL A 263 -17.34 -32.81 9.58
C VAL A 263 -18.77 -32.68 10.06
N ILE A 264 -19.11 -33.35 11.15
CA ILE A 264 -20.43 -33.31 11.78
C ILE A 264 -20.44 -32.27 12.90
N LYS A 265 -19.39 -32.26 13.71
CA LYS A 265 -19.22 -31.39 14.88
C LYS A 265 -17.74 -31.27 15.22
N ILE A 266 -17.36 -30.16 15.83
CA ILE A 266 -16.06 -29.96 16.47
C ILE A 266 -16.31 -29.72 17.96
N ASP A 267 -15.58 -30.45 18.80
CA ASP A 267 -15.62 -30.29 20.26
C ASP A 267 -14.42 -29.45 20.68
N ASP A 268 -14.69 -28.23 21.16
CA ASP A 268 -13.75 -27.29 21.80
C ASP A 268 -12.43 -27.04 21.03
N GLY A 269 -12.41 -27.26 19.72
CA GLY A 269 -11.22 -27.12 18.86
C GLY A 269 -10.20 -28.27 18.97
N GLU A 270 -10.41 -29.24 19.87
CA GLU A 270 -9.48 -30.36 20.11
C GLU A 270 -9.83 -31.59 19.26
N TYR A 271 -11.12 -31.81 18.97
CA TYR A 271 -11.57 -33.01 18.26
C TYR A 271 -12.63 -32.73 17.19
N ALA A 272 -12.45 -33.32 16.01
CA ALA A 272 -13.44 -33.32 14.93
C ALA A 272 -14.17 -34.67 14.85
N HIS A 273 -15.50 -34.65 14.90
CA HIS A 273 -16.34 -35.82 14.59
C HIS A 273 -16.62 -35.86 13.11
N VAL A 274 -16.03 -36.83 12.41
CA VAL A 274 -16.14 -36.93 10.96
C VAL A 274 -16.94 -38.16 10.55
N ARG A 275 -17.84 -37.99 9.57
CA ARG A 275 -18.57 -39.07 8.90
C ARG A 275 -17.77 -39.55 7.70
N LEU A 276 -17.39 -40.82 7.72
CA LEU A 276 -16.70 -41.50 6.63
C LEU A 276 -17.65 -41.72 5.43
N PRO A 277 -17.11 -41.93 4.21
CA PRO A 277 -17.91 -42.29 3.03
C PRO A 277 -18.82 -43.51 3.24
N ARG A 278 -18.42 -44.43 4.13
CA ARG A 278 -19.17 -45.64 4.49
C ARG A 278 -20.18 -45.42 5.63
N GLY A 279 -20.51 -44.17 5.97
CA GLY A 279 -21.55 -43.80 6.94
C GLY A 279 -21.17 -43.90 8.43
N ARG A 280 -20.04 -44.56 8.76
CA ARG A 280 -19.52 -44.63 10.13
C ARG A 280 -18.97 -43.28 10.60
N ILE A 281 -19.25 -42.92 11.85
CA ILE A 281 -18.74 -41.70 12.50
C ILE A 281 -17.48 -42.05 13.28
N ARG A 282 -16.46 -41.20 13.20
CA ARG A 282 -15.20 -41.37 13.93
C ARG A 282 -14.73 -40.04 14.51
N LYS A 283 -14.19 -40.09 15.73
CA LYS A 283 -13.58 -38.94 16.41
C LYS A 283 -12.11 -38.85 15.98
N LEU A 284 -11.68 -37.68 15.51
CA LEU A 284 -10.33 -37.36 15.07
C LEU A 284 -9.74 -36.30 16.02
N SER A 285 -8.51 -36.51 16.49
CA SER A 285 -7.78 -35.50 17.28
C SER A 285 -7.18 -34.48 16.33
N LEU A 286 -7.46 -33.19 16.55
CA LEU A 286 -6.88 -32.10 15.78
C LEU A 286 -5.42 -31.83 16.20
N ASP A 287 -5.00 -32.26 17.38
CA ASP A 287 -3.59 -32.21 17.82
C ASP A 287 -2.65 -33.18 17.07
N ILE A 288 -3.20 -34.22 16.44
CA ILE A 288 -2.43 -35.27 15.74
C ILE A 288 -2.52 -35.10 14.22
N VAL A 289 -3.54 -34.38 13.75
CA VAL A 289 -3.84 -34.21 12.34
C VAL A 289 -3.92 -32.72 12.07
N ASP A 290 -2.88 -32.19 11.45
CA ASP A 290 -2.89 -30.83 10.93
C ASP A 290 -3.90 -30.74 9.78
N VAL A 291 -4.61 -29.63 9.72
CA VAL A 291 -5.71 -29.45 8.77
C VAL A 291 -5.45 -28.16 8.00
N GLU A 292 -5.15 -28.26 6.71
CA GLU A 292 -4.92 -27.11 5.84
C GLU A 292 -6.14 -26.87 4.95
N PHE A 293 -6.51 -25.61 4.74
CA PHE A 293 -7.53 -25.28 3.74
C PHE A 293 -7.01 -25.56 2.33
N ASP A 294 -7.78 -26.30 1.52
CA ASP A 294 -7.41 -26.65 0.14
C ASP A 294 -8.21 -25.81 -0.87
N ARG A 295 -9.54 -25.82 -0.79
CA ARG A 295 -10.46 -25.17 -1.74
C ARG A 295 -11.88 -25.06 -1.22
N ASP A 296 -12.70 -24.21 -1.82
CA ASP A 296 -14.15 -24.24 -1.66
C ASP A 296 -14.81 -25.08 -2.76
N GLU A 297 -15.76 -25.93 -2.39
CA GLU A 297 -16.51 -26.82 -3.28
C GLU A 297 -18.00 -26.83 -2.88
N ASP A 298 -18.89 -26.45 -3.80
CA ASP A 298 -20.35 -26.40 -3.58
C ASP A 298 -20.80 -25.62 -2.33
N GLY A 299 -20.12 -24.50 -2.04
CA GLY A 299 -20.44 -23.64 -0.89
C GLY A 299 -20.00 -24.22 0.45
N ARG A 300 -19.04 -25.16 0.45
CA ARG A 300 -18.40 -25.72 1.65
C ARG A 300 -16.89 -25.68 1.50
N SER A 301 -16.21 -25.47 2.62
CA SER A 301 -14.77 -25.47 2.64
C SER A 301 -14.24 -26.91 2.69
N VAL A 302 -13.27 -27.20 1.83
CA VAL A 302 -12.57 -28.48 1.75
C VAL A 302 -11.19 -28.30 2.37
N PHE A 303 -10.94 -29.12 3.38
CA PHE A 303 -9.70 -29.16 4.11
C PHE A 303 -8.95 -30.45 3.83
N ARG A 304 -7.62 -30.37 3.76
CA ARG A 304 -6.72 -31.50 3.62
C ARG A 304 -6.12 -31.83 4.98
N ALA A 305 -6.29 -33.07 5.42
CA ALA A 305 -5.64 -33.56 6.64
C ALA A 305 -4.20 -34.01 6.33
N ILE A 306 -3.24 -33.41 7.03
CA ILE A 306 -1.83 -33.78 7.04
C ILE A 306 -1.57 -34.53 8.34
N ILE A 307 -1.14 -35.78 8.24
CA ILE A 307 -0.80 -36.58 9.41
C ILE A 307 0.68 -36.36 9.69
N GLY A 308 0.98 -35.73 10.83
CA GLY A 308 2.35 -35.65 11.35
C GLY A 308 2.94 -37.07 11.46
N ARG A 309 4.16 -37.24 10.96
CA ARG A 309 4.84 -38.55 10.93
C ARG A 309 5.29 -38.99 12.31
#